data_AF-A0A849VLX1-F1
#
_entry.id   AF-A0A849VLX1-F1
#
_cell.length_a   1.000
_cell.length_b   1.000
_cell.length_c   1.000
_cell.angle_alpha   90.00
_cell.angle_beta   90.00
_cell.angle_gamma   90.00
#
_symmetry.space_group_name_H-M   'P 1'
#
loop_
_entity.id
_entity.type
_entity.pdbx_description
1 polymer ?
#
loop_
_entity_poly.entity_id
_entity_poly.type
_entity_poly.pdbx_seq_one_letter_code
_entity_poly.pdbx_strand_id
1 'polypeptide(L)'
;MRLSKISQALIVASTLALSACSDPASNSPKAQSAQQEQPSYALVNTPQSRLDIYTEVTLKTDLSHLSDNQKQMIGKLIDASKIMDDLFWKQSFEMDKATFLSRIADDKVRKFADINYGPWDRLDGDKVFLSGFEDKTPGAEFYPHDMTKEELNNSDLKDKNGLYSIIKRDEQGKLYSLPYSKIYEQELTQAAQLLREASKLAEDKEFANYLTLRADALLNNSYQTSDFAWMDMKNNPIDVVIGPIETYEDQLFGYRAGFESYVLVKDLAWSERLAKFAAFLPELQTGLPVDEKYKQEVPGSDADLNAYDVIFYAGHSNAGSKTIAINLPNDEQVQLEKGTRRLQLKNAMRAKFDKIMLPIADQLIVPEQRKHITFDAFFANTMFHEVAHGLGIKNTITGKGTVRQSLQEHASAIEEGKADILGLYMVEQLLNKGEITEGTIEDYYITFMAGIFRSVRFGASSAHGKANMIRFNFFKEQGAFSKNEQGLYKVNMDKMAVAMEKLSNLILTLQGDGDYQKVDQLIATHGDIKAELEADLEKLSKANIPVDVTFKQGKDVLGLK
;
A
#
# COMPACT_ATOMS: atom_id res chain seq x y z
N MET A 1 10.92 20.47 -77.41
CA MET A 1 12.28 20.93 -77.05
C MET A 1 13.04 19.74 -76.47
N ARG A 2 14.10 19.32 -77.17
CA ARG A 2 15.20 18.40 -76.81
C ARG A 2 14.89 17.03 -76.16
N LEU A 3 14.83 16.03 -77.04
CA LEU A 3 15.31 14.65 -76.85
C LEU A 3 16.85 14.61 -76.88
N SER A 4 17.48 13.66 -76.18
CA SER A 4 18.72 13.03 -76.69
C SER A 4 18.98 11.61 -76.17
N LYS A 5 19.01 10.65 -77.13
CA LYS A 5 19.96 9.53 -77.34
C LYS A 5 20.02 8.43 -76.26
N ILE A 6 19.47 7.22 -76.42
CA ILE A 6 19.64 6.13 -77.43
C ILE A 6 21.06 5.54 -77.52
N SER A 7 21.10 4.20 -77.36
CA SER A 7 21.98 3.16 -77.95
C SER A 7 22.94 2.53 -76.93
N GLN A 8 23.15 1.21 -76.80
CA GLN A 8 23.01 0.02 -77.68
C GLN A 8 22.69 -1.23 -76.78
N ALA A 9 21.83 -2.22 -77.09
CA ALA A 9 21.91 -3.26 -78.14
C ALA A 9 23.20 -4.12 -78.04
N LEU A 10 23.29 -5.47 -78.10
CA LEU A 10 22.51 -6.55 -78.75
C LEU A 10 23.12 -7.91 -78.24
N ILE A 11 22.36 -8.93 -77.79
CA ILE A 11 21.97 -10.23 -78.44
C ILE A 11 23.03 -11.38 -78.48
N VAL A 12 22.51 -12.61 -78.29
CA VAL A 12 22.81 -13.93 -78.93
C VAL A 12 23.54 -14.92 -78.00
N ALA A 13 23.22 -16.21 -77.88
CA ALA A 13 22.03 -17.06 -78.08
C ALA A 13 22.39 -18.50 -77.63
N SER A 14 21.36 -19.26 -77.25
CA SER A 14 21.13 -20.70 -77.54
C SER A 14 22.25 -21.74 -77.35
N THR A 15 21.95 -22.80 -76.57
CA THR A 15 21.60 -24.14 -77.11
C THR A 15 21.13 -25.11 -76.03
N LEU A 16 20.24 -26.02 -76.46
CA LEU A 16 19.47 -27.02 -75.72
C LEU A 16 20.12 -28.42 -75.80
N ALA A 17 19.64 -29.30 -74.90
CA ALA A 17 19.65 -30.77 -74.89
C ALA A 17 20.88 -31.42 -74.21
N LEU A 18 20.81 -32.46 -73.36
CA LEU A 18 19.91 -33.61 -73.27
C LEU A 18 19.75 -34.11 -71.81
N SER A 19 18.66 -34.82 -71.60
CA SER A 19 18.20 -35.58 -70.43
C SER A 19 19.12 -36.72 -69.95
N ALA A 20 19.21 -36.89 -68.61
CA ALA A 20 19.37 -38.20 -67.97
C ALA A 20 18.78 -38.16 -66.54
N CYS A 21 17.85 -39.08 -66.27
CA CYS A 21 17.20 -39.30 -64.99
C CYS A 21 18.20 -39.75 -63.92
N SER A 22 18.15 -39.12 -62.76
CA SER A 22 18.57 -39.72 -61.49
C SER A 22 17.73 -39.10 -60.39
N ASP A 23 16.98 -39.92 -59.65
CA ASP A 23 16.20 -39.48 -58.50
C ASP A 23 17.13 -39.01 -57.37
N PRO A 24 16.98 -37.77 -56.86
CA PRO A 24 17.53 -37.40 -55.58
C PRO A 24 16.39 -37.32 -54.55
N ALA A 25 16.59 -38.02 -53.45
CA ALA A 25 15.80 -37.96 -52.24
C ALA A 25 15.36 -36.52 -51.89
N SER A 26 14.12 -36.40 -51.44
CA SER A 26 13.53 -35.18 -50.91
C SER A 26 14.29 -34.67 -49.69
N ASN A 27 15.32 -33.86 -49.91
CA ASN A 27 15.91 -33.00 -48.90
C ASN A 27 15.54 -31.56 -49.23
N SER A 28 14.33 -31.17 -48.81
CA SER A 28 14.02 -29.76 -48.63
C SER A 28 14.97 -29.21 -47.56
N PRO A 29 15.67 -28.08 -47.80
CA PRO A 29 16.33 -27.39 -46.71
C PRO A 29 15.22 -26.93 -45.77
N LYS A 30 15.11 -27.55 -44.59
CA LYS A 30 14.46 -26.89 -43.47
C LYS A 30 15.20 -25.57 -43.28
N ALA A 31 14.57 -24.48 -43.68
CA ALA A 31 14.90 -23.18 -43.14
C ALA A 31 14.75 -23.31 -41.62
N GLN A 32 15.84 -23.61 -40.93
CA GLN A 32 15.96 -23.30 -39.52
C GLN A 32 15.82 -21.78 -39.47
N SER A 33 14.61 -21.31 -39.20
CA SER A 33 14.43 -20.05 -38.53
C SER A 33 15.26 -20.15 -37.27
N ALA A 34 16.47 -19.60 -37.28
CA ALA A 34 17.15 -19.25 -36.06
C ALA A 34 16.18 -18.31 -35.34
N GLN A 35 15.42 -18.84 -34.38
CA GLN A 35 14.94 -18.02 -33.29
C GLN A 35 16.20 -17.44 -32.70
N GLN A 36 16.49 -16.17 -32.99
CA GLN A 36 17.41 -15.41 -32.17
C GLN A 36 16.85 -15.52 -30.75
N GLU A 37 17.51 -16.32 -29.91
CA GLU A 37 17.26 -16.35 -28.48
C GLU A 37 17.40 -14.90 -28.00
N GLN A 38 16.26 -14.26 -27.72
CA GLN A 38 16.26 -12.96 -27.08
C GLN A 38 17.01 -13.11 -25.74
N PRO A 39 17.94 -12.21 -25.42
CA PRO A 39 18.78 -12.37 -24.24
C PRO A 39 17.93 -12.46 -22.97
N SER A 40 18.21 -13.46 -22.12
CA SER A 40 17.55 -13.63 -20.83
C SER A 40 17.99 -12.56 -19.84
N TYR A 41 17.07 -12.06 -19.01
CA TYR A 41 17.41 -11.16 -17.92
C TYR A 41 18.04 -11.92 -16.75
N ALA A 42 19.18 -11.43 -16.25
CA ALA A 42 19.90 -11.99 -15.12
C ALA A 42 19.82 -11.08 -13.90
N LEU A 43 19.87 -11.68 -12.70
CA LEU A 43 19.93 -10.96 -11.43
C LEU A 43 21.23 -10.14 -11.32
N VAL A 44 21.11 -8.85 -11.03
CA VAL A 44 22.23 -7.92 -10.81
C VAL A 44 21.92 -7.04 -9.59
N ASN A 45 22.93 -6.38 -9.02
CA ASN A 45 22.80 -5.36 -7.96
C ASN A 45 22.06 -5.80 -6.67
N THR A 46 21.71 -7.07 -6.54
CA THR A 46 20.91 -7.61 -5.43
C THR A 46 21.42 -9.01 -5.07
N PRO A 47 21.65 -9.32 -3.77
CA PRO A 47 22.05 -10.65 -3.34
C PRO A 47 20.88 -11.64 -3.44
N GLN A 48 21.17 -12.91 -3.69
CA GLN A 48 20.15 -13.94 -3.86
C GLN A 48 19.26 -14.13 -2.62
N SER A 49 19.77 -13.86 -1.41
CA SER A 49 19.01 -13.89 -0.17
C SER A 49 17.90 -12.83 -0.10
N ARG A 50 18.01 -11.73 -0.84
CA ARG A 50 16.98 -10.68 -0.92
C ARG A 50 15.70 -11.19 -1.57
N LEU A 51 15.77 -12.20 -2.44
CA LEU A 51 14.60 -12.80 -3.09
C LEU A 51 13.66 -13.48 -2.09
N ASP A 52 14.15 -13.83 -0.89
CA ASP A 52 13.42 -14.54 0.15
C ASP A 52 12.81 -13.59 1.22
N ILE A 53 12.76 -12.27 0.95
CA ILE A 53 12.19 -11.28 1.88
C ILE A 53 10.67 -11.35 1.98
N TYR A 54 10.03 -12.01 1.03
CA TYR A 54 8.58 -12.23 1.01
C TYR A 54 8.26 -13.65 1.42
N THR A 55 7.27 -13.81 2.29
CA THR A 55 6.70 -15.13 2.59
C THR A 55 5.25 -15.22 2.17
N GLU A 56 4.87 -16.34 1.56
CA GLU A 56 3.51 -16.55 1.09
C GLU A 56 2.56 -16.92 2.24
N VAL A 57 1.37 -16.33 2.23
CA VAL A 57 0.24 -16.63 3.13
C VAL A 57 -1.02 -16.81 2.30
N THR A 58 -1.86 -17.78 2.68
CA THR A 58 -3.14 -18.00 1.97
C THR A 58 -4.24 -17.14 2.59
N LEU A 59 -4.91 -16.31 1.78
CA LEU A 59 -6.05 -15.50 2.23
C LEU A 59 -7.32 -16.36 2.32
N LYS A 60 -7.55 -16.94 3.49
CA LYS A 60 -8.79 -17.64 3.81
C LYS A 60 -9.73 -16.71 4.58
N THR A 61 -11.02 -16.89 4.37
CA THR A 61 -12.08 -16.33 5.21
C THR A 61 -13.28 -17.29 5.21
N ASP A 62 -14.12 -17.24 6.23
CA ASP A 62 -15.35 -18.02 6.28
C ASP A 62 -16.46 -17.29 5.49
N LEU A 63 -16.92 -17.90 4.40
CA LEU A 63 -18.00 -17.39 3.56
C LEU A 63 -19.34 -18.11 3.83
N SER A 64 -19.41 -18.98 4.84
CA SER A 64 -20.59 -19.83 5.09
C SER A 64 -21.86 -19.02 5.41
N HIS A 65 -21.70 -17.84 6.01
CA HIS A 65 -22.77 -16.92 6.36
C HIS A 65 -23.32 -16.12 5.17
N LEU A 66 -22.68 -16.18 4.00
CA LEU A 66 -23.10 -15.46 2.79
C LEU A 66 -24.05 -16.31 1.92
N SER A 67 -24.98 -15.62 1.25
CA SER A 67 -25.88 -16.24 0.27
C SER A 67 -25.15 -16.70 -0.99
N ASP A 68 -25.80 -17.54 -1.79
CA ASP A 68 -25.23 -17.98 -3.08
C ASP A 68 -25.05 -16.83 -4.07
N ASN A 69 -25.95 -15.84 -4.05
CA ASN A 69 -25.82 -14.62 -4.86
C ASN A 69 -24.60 -13.81 -4.41
N GLN A 70 -24.40 -13.63 -3.11
CA GLN A 70 -23.24 -12.93 -2.56
C GLN A 70 -21.92 -13.65 -2.88
N LYS A 71 -21.88 -14.99 -2.83
CA LYS A 71 -20.71 -15.77 -3.25
C LYS A 71 -20.39 -15.62 -4.73
N GLN A 72 -21.42 -15.64 -5.60
CA GLN A 72 -21.25 -15.36 -7.03
C GLN A 72 -20.79 -13.93 -7.28
N MET A 73 -21.33 -12.97 -6.51
CA MET A 73 -20.94 -11.56 -6.56
C MET A 73 -19.45 -11.38 -6.24
N ILE A 74 -18.94 -12.02 -5.18
CA ILE A 74 -17.49 -12.04 -4.86
C ILE A 74 -16.68 -12.53 -6.06
N GLY A 75 -17.14 -13.60 -6.72
CA GLY A 75 -16.49 -14.11 -7.91
C GLY A 75 -16.36 -13.06 -9.02
N LYS A 76 -17.41 -12.27 -9.26
CA LYS A 76 -17.41 -11.17 -10.24
C LYS A 76 -16.51 -10.01 -9.83
N LEU A 77 -16.51 -9.67 -8.54
CA LEU A 77 -15.62 -8.63 -8.00
C LEU A 77 -14.15 -9.02 -8.19
N ILE A 78 -13.78 -10.27 -7.89
CA ILE A 78 -12.41 -10.78 -8.11
C ILE A 78 -12.01 -10.70 -9.59
N ASP A 79 -12.92 -11.05 -10.51
CA ASP A 79 -12.62 -10.97 -11.94
C ASP A 79 -12.41 -9.50 -12.39
N ALA A 80 -13.17 -8.55 -11.85
CA ALA A 80 -12.97 -7.14 -12.11
C ALA A 80 -11.65 -6.63 -11.51
N SER A 81 -11.29 -7.08 -10.31
CA SER A 81 -10.03 -6.73 -9.64
C SER A 81 -8.81 -7.21 -10.44
N LYS A 82 -8.86 -8.39 -11.07
CA LYS A 82 -7.76 -8.85 -11.95
C LYS A 82 -7.48 -7.90 -13.10
N ILE A 83 -8.51 -7.25 -13.64
CA ILE A 83 -8.32 -6.24 -14.69
C ILE A 83 -7.58 -5.02 -14.13
N MET A 84 -7.86 -4.61 -12.89
CA MET A 84 -7.10 -3.53 -12.23
C MET A 84 -5.63 -3.94 -12.03
N ASP A 85 -5.37 -5.22 -11.74
CA ASP A 85 -4.01 -5.76 -11.62
C ASP A 85 -3.20 -5.57 -12.91
N ASP A 86 -3.82 -5.99 -14.03
CA ASP A 86 -3.22 -5.89 -15.36
C ASP A 86 -3.04 -4.43 -15.81
N LEU A 87 -4.00 -3.55 -15.47
CA LEU A 87 -3.91 -2.12 -15.76
C LEU A 87 -2.80 -1.44 -14.97
N PHE A 88 -2.65 -1.77 -13.69
CA PHE A 88 -1.57 -1.22 -12.88
C PHE A 88 -0.19 -1.68 -13.36
N TRP A 89 -0.06 -2.93 -13.85
CA TRP A 89 1.17 -3.37 -14.50
C TRP A 89 1.57 -2.42 -15.63
N LYS A 90 0.62 -2.05 -16.50
CA LYS A 90 0.85 -1.09 -17.60
C LYS A 90 1.19 0.32 -17.12
N GLN A 91 0.76 0.71 -15.93
CA GLN A 91 1.11 2.00 -15.32
C GLN A 91 2.49 1.98 -14.66
N SER A 92 2.93 0.82 -14.15
CA SER A 92 4.20 0.62 -13.45
C SER A 92 5.36 0.33 -14.40
N PHE A 93 5.10 -0.33 -15.54
CA PHE A 93 6.13 -0.84 -16.43
C PHE A 93 5.66 -0.99 -17.90
N GLU A 94 6.47 -0.48 -18.83
CA GLU A 94 6.16 -0.45 -20.27
C GLU A 94 6.01 -1.83 -20.94
N MET A 95 6.72 -2.85 -20.47
CA MET A 95 6.73 -4.16 -21.12
C MET A 95 5.52 -5.00 -20.71
N ASP A 96 4.98 -5.74 -21.67
CA ASP A 96 3.96 -6.76 -21.40
C ASP A 96 4.44 -7.78 -20.33
N LYS A 97 3.58 -8.04 -19.34
CA LYS A 97 3.87 -8.87 -18.16
C LYS A 97 4.35 -10.27 -18.55
N ALA A 98 3.59 -10.97 -19.38
CA ALA A 98 3.89 -12.35 -19.75
C ALA A 98 5.20 -12.42 -20.55
N THR A 99 5.37 -11.49 -21.50
CA THR A 99 6.59 -11.38 -22.30
C THR A 99 7.82 -11.13 -21.43
N PHE A 100 7.74 -10.17 -20.51
CA PHE A 100 8.83 -9.84 -19.60
C PHE A 100 9.20 -11.02 -18.68
N LEU A 101 8.21 -11.59 -17.98
CA LEU A 101 8.45 -12.69 -17.03
C LEU A 101 8.98 -13.95 -17.73
N SER A 102 8.58 -14.21 -18.98
CA SER A 102 9.08 -15.35 -19.76
C SER A 102 10.58 -15.27 -20.08
N ARG A 103 11.18 -14.08 -20.04
CA ARG A 103 12.61 -13.84 -20.31
C ARG A 103 13.49 -13.98 -19.06
N ILE A 104 12.89 -14.22 -17.90
CA ILE A 104 13.61 -14.46 -16.64
C ILE A 104 13.67 -15.97 -16.43
N ALA A 105 14.87 -16.57 -16.52
CA ALA A 105 15.03 -18.02 -16.44
C ALA A 105 14.85 -18.58 -15.02
N ASP A 106 15.39 -17.89 -14.02
CA ASP A 106 15.29 -18.31 -12.61
C ASP A 106 13.90 -18.04 -12.03
N ASP A 107 13.25 -19.07 -11.51
CA ASP A 107 11.88 -19.00 -10.99
C ASP A 107 11.74 -18.07 -9.77
N LYS A 108 12.75 -18.00 -8.89
CA LYS A 108 12.71 -17.10 -7.74
C LYS A 108 12.84 -15.65 -8.20
N VAL A 109 13.74 -15.38 -9.13
CA VAL A 109 13.90 -14.03 -9.72
C VAL A 109 12.63 -13.63 -10.47
N ARG A 110 12.01 -14.56 -11.22
CA ARG A 110 10.75 -14.31 -11.92
C ARG A 110 9.62 -13.99 -10.96
N LYS A 111 9.47 -14.77 -9.87
CA LYS A 111 8.47 -14.49 -8.82
C LYS A 111 8.72 -13.13 -8.16
N PHE A 112 9.98 -12.79 -7.89
CA PHE A 112 10.34 -11.50 -7.31
C PHE A 112 9.98 -10.33 -8.24
N ALA A 113 10.20 -10.47 -9.55
CA ALA A 113 9.80 -9.47 -10.53
C ALA A 113 8.28 -9.34 -10.71
N ASP A 114 7.54 -10.45 -10.59
CA ASP A 114 6.08 -10.44 -10.58
C ASP A 114 5.53 -9.69 -9.36
N ILE A 115 6.06 -9.97 -8.15
CA ILE A 115 5.67 -9.28 -6.90
C ILE A 115 5.92 -7.77 -6.98
N ASN A 116 6.99 -7.35 -7.65
CA ASN A 116 7.40 -5.95 -7.74
C ASN A 116 6.84 -5.20 -8.96
N TYR A 117 6.06 -5.85 -9.83
CA TYR A 117 5.48 -5.22 -11.02
C TYR A 117 6.56 -4.64 -11.95
N GLY A 118 7.69 -5.34 -12.08
CA GLY A 118 8.82 -4.91 -12.91
C GLY A 118 10.20 -5.32 -12.37
N PRO A 119 11.28 -4.79 -12.99
CA PRO A 119 12.68 -5.11 -12.65
C PRO A 119 13.28 -4.33 -11.45
N TRP A 120 12.45 -3.69 -10.61
CA TRP A 120 12.88 -2.82 -9.51
C TRP A 120 12.40 -3.31 -8.14
N ASP A 121 13.27 -3.31 -7.11
CA ASP A 121 12.91 -3.74 -5.76
C ASP A 121 12.21 -2.60 -5.02
N ARG A 122 10.88 -2.66 -4.95
CA ARG A 122 10.05 -1.63 -4.30
C ARG A 122 10.34 -1.47 -2.81
N LEU A 123 10.86 -2.51 -2.15
CA LEU A 123 11.24 -2.47 -0.74
C LEU A 123 12.71 -2.08 -0.52
N ASP A 124 13.45 -1.73 -1.59
CA ASP A 124 14.80 -1.15 -1.54
C ASP A 124 14.90 0.12 -2.40
N GLY A 125 13.82 0.91 -2.42
CA GLY A 125 13.77 2.22 -3.09
C GLY A 125 13.83 2.13 -4.61
N ASP A 126 13.15 1.14 -5.19
CA ASP A 126 13.08 0.90 -6.64
C ASP A 126 14.45 0.68 -7.31
N LYS A 127 15.44 0.15 -6.57
CA LYS A 127 16.71 -0.24 -7.16
C LYS A 127 16.51 -1.35 -8.19
N VAL A 128 17.12 -1.16 -9.36
CA VAL A 128 17.09 -2.16 -10.43
C VAL A 128 17.83 -3.43 -10.00
N PHE A 129 17.19 -4.58 -10.17
CA PHE A 129 17.78 -5.90 -9.86
C PHE A 129 17.93 -6.81 -11.08
N LEU A 130 17.56 -6.38 -12.29
CA LEU A 130 17.72 -7.15 -13.52
C LEU A 130 18.61 -6.44 -14.54
N SER A 131 19.47 -7.21 -15.21
CA SER A 131 20.30 -6.73 -16.31
C SER A 131 19.45 -6.20 -17.47
N GLY A 132 19.91 -5.16 -18.16
CA GLY A 132 19.23 -4.61 -19.34
C GLY A 132 18.14 -3.58 -19.02
N PHE A 133 18.05 -3.16 -17.76
CA PHE A 133 17.18 -2.09 -17.30
C PHE A 133 18.00 -1.01 -16.59
N GLU A 134 17.51 0.22 -16.66
CA GLU A 134 18.05 1.37 -15.93
C GLU A 134 17.24 1.61 -14.65
N ASP A 135 17.54 2.70 -13.95
CA ASP A 135 16.75 3.13 -12.79
C ASP A 135 15.31 3.42 -13.18
N LYS A 136 14.37 3.16 -12.27
CA LYS A 136 12.94 3.39 -12.51
C LYS A 136 12.71 4.88 -12.76
N THR A 137 11.99 5.20 -13.83
CA THR A 137 11.61 6.58 -14.11
C THR A 137 10.64 7.07 -13.03
N PRO A 138 10.87 8.26 -12.40
CA PRO A 138 9.98 8.73 -11.33
C PRO A 138 8.52 8.92 -11.78
N GLY A 139 8.29 9.17 -13.07
CA GLY A 139 6.95 9.30 -13.64
C GLY A 139 6.28 7.98 -14.04
N ALA A 140 6.97 6.84 -13.86
CA ALA A 140 6.57 5.52 -14.35
C ALA A 140 6.06 5.60 -15.81
N GLU A 141 4.95 4.94 -16.14
CA GLU A 141 4.32 5.00 -17.47
C GLU A 141 3.24 6.10 -17.58
N PHE A 142 3.18 7.02 -16.62
CA PHE A 142 2.21 8.12 -16.66
C PHE A 142 2.65 9.32 -17.51
N TYR A 143 3.96 9.42 -17.78
CA TYR A 143 4.59 10.54 -18.48
C TYR A 143 5.63 10.00 -19.47
N PRO A 144 6.00 10.78 -20.51
CA PRO A 144 7.17 10.43 -21.32
C PRO A 144 8.42 10.35 -20.42
N HIS A 145 9.22 9.29 -20.57
CA HIS A 145 10.38 9.03 -19.69
C HIS A 145 11.44 10.15 -19.72
N ASP A 146 11.52 10.90 -20.82
CA ASP A 146 12.44 12.04 -21.00
C ASP A 146 11.83 13.39 -20.59
N MET A 147 10.58 13.42 -20.13
CA MET A 147 9.87 14.65 -19.78
C MET A 147 10.42 15.27 -18.50
N THR A 148 10.66 16.59 -18.53
CA THR A 148 11.05 17.34 -17.33
C THR A 148 9.86 17.93 -16.61
N LYS A 149 10.02 18.26 -15.32
CA LYS A 149 8.95 18.95 -14.56
C LYS A 149 8.60 20.31 -15.18
N GLU A 150 9.61 21.03 -15.66
CA GLU A 150 9.46 22.35 -16.28
C GLU A 150 8.64 22.28 -17.58
N GLU A 151 8.84 21.23 -18.38
CA GLU A 151 8.10 21.03 -19.62
C GLU A 151 6.59 20.95 -19.38
N LEU A 152 6.15 20.12 -18.42
CA LEU A 152 4.73 20.01 -18.09
C LEU A 152 4.20 21.31 -17.47
N ASN A 153 4.94 21.88 -16.52
CA ASN A 153 4.55 23.11 -15.82
C ASN A 153 4.35 24.29 -16.80
N ASN A 154 5.20 24.41 -17.82
CA ASN A 154 5.15 25.47 -18.82
C ASN A 154 4.23 25.18 -20.01
N SER A 155 3.71 23.95 -20.15
CA SER A 155 2.80 23.60 -21.24
C SER A 155 1.45 24.33 -21.15
N ASP A 156 0.65 24.36 -22.23
CA ASP A 156 -0.73 24.89 -22.20
C ASP A 156 -1.78 23.84 -21.82
N LEU A 157 -1.35 22.68 -21.29
CA LEU A 157 -2.27 21.61 -20.93
C LEU A 157 -3.19 22.03 -19.78
N LYS A 158 -4.49 21.76 -19.92
CA LYS A 158 -5.45 22.01 -18.84
C LYS A 158 -5.34 20.96 -17.72
N ASP A 159 -5.00 19.73 -18.11
CA ASP A 159 -5.04 18.54 -17.24
C ASP A 159 -3.64 18.16 -16.70
N LYS A 160 -2.82 19.17 -16.36
CA LYS A 160 -1.46 18.95 -15.83
C LYS A 160 -1.47 18.19 -14.51
N ASN A 161 -2.46 18.48 -13.68
CA ASN A 161 -2.57 17.99 -12.30
C ASN A 161 -3.75 17.01 -12.12
N GLY A 162 -4.29 16.48 -13.21
CA GLY A 162 -5.42 15.55 -13.14
C GLY A 162 -5.03 14.20 -12.54
N LEU A 163 -5.97 13.51 -11.94
CA LEU A 163 -5.71 12.18 -11.37
C LEU A 163 -5.80 11.05 -12.41
N TYR A 164 -6.66 11.22 -13.42
CA TYR A 164 -7.20 10.11 -14.21
C TYR A 164 -6.82 10.18 -15.70
N SER A 165 -5.56 10.49 -15.98
CA SER A 165 -5.02 10.55 -17.34
C SER A 165 -3.52 10.25 -17.36
N ILE A 166 -3.00 10.00 -18.56
CA ILE A 166 -1.56 10.00 -18.80
C ILE A 166 -1.17 11.13 -19.73
N ILE A 167 0.06 11.61 -19.61
CA ILE A 167 0.64 12.58 -20.53
C ILE A 167 1.44 11.84 -21.59
N LYS A 168 1.23 12.23 -22.85
CA LYS A 168 2.01 11.76 -23.99
C LYS A 168 2.54 12.92 -24.80
N ARG A 169 3.48 12.62 -25.69
CA ARG A 169 4.04 13.55 -26.67
C ARG A 169 3.55 13.15 -28.07
N ASP A 170 3.13 14.12 -28.86
CA ASP A 170 2.78 13.90 -30.27
C ASP A 170 4.04 13.90 -31.16
N GLU A 171 3.86 13.66 -32.46
CA GLU A 171 4.96 13.64 -33.43
C GLU A 171 5.69 14.99 -33.55
N GLN A 172 5.06 16.10 -33.14
CA GLN A 172 5.64 17.44 -33.16
C GLN A 172 6.30 17.83 -31.83
N GLY A 173 6.32 16.92 -30.85
CA GLY A 173 6.93 17.16 -29.55
C GLY A 173 6.01 17.85 -28.55
N LYS A 174 4.73 18.07 -28.89
CA LYS A 174 3.78 18.75 -28.01
C LYS A 174 3.13 17.75 -27.05
N LEU A 175 3.07 18.13 -25.77
CA LEU A 175 2.41 17.33 -24.75
C LEU A 175 0.87 17.37 -24.94
N TYR A 176 0.23 16.22 -24.73
CA TYR A 176 -1.22 16.06 -24.67
C TYR A 176 -1.61 15.07 -23.56
N SER A 177 -2.85 15.19 -23.05
CA SER A 177 -3.42 14.30 -22.04
C SER A 177 -4.38 13.29 -22.67
N LEU A 178 -4.28 12.02 -22.27
CA LEU A 178 -5.24 10.97 -22.59
C LEU A 178 -5.91 10.46 -21.32
N PRO A 179 -7.25 10.60 -21.17
CA PRO A 179 -7.95 10.10 -20.00
C PRO A 179 -7.92 8.58 -19.93
N TYR A 180 -7.93 8.03 -18.72
CA TYR A 180 -7.90 6.58 -18.47
C TYR A 180 -9.03 5.85 -19.17
N SER A 181 -10.24 6.40 -19.15
CA SER A 181 -11.40 5.84 -19.86
C SER A 181 -11.21 5.68 -21.38
N LYS A 182 -10.23 6.37 -21.98
CA LYS A 182 -9.89 6.25 -23.39
C LYS A 182 -8.70 5.37 -23.66
N ILE A 183 -7.61 5.53 -22.91
CA ILE A 183 -6.41 4.70 -23.14
C ILE A 183 -6.61 3.24 -22.70
N TYR A 184 -7.48 3.00 -21.72
CA TYR A 184 -7.79 1.68 -21.17
C TYR A 184 -9.26 1.27 -21.45
N GLU A 185 -9.85 1.80 -22.53
CA GLU A 185 -11.29 1.68 -22.81
C GLU A 185 -11.78 0.22 -22.85
N GLN A 186 -11.00 -0.69 -23.45
CA GLN A 186 -11.37 -2.10 -23.59
C GLN A 186 -11.46 -2.79 -22.22
N GLU A 187 -10.41 -2.66 -21.41
CA GLU A 187 -10.30 -3.24 -20.08
C GLU A 187 -11.35 -2.64 -19.14
N LEU A 188 -11.51 -1.32 -19.16
CA LEU A 188 -12.47 -0.62 -18.29
C LEU A 188 -13.92 -0.95 -18.68
N THR A 189 -14.22 -1.17 -19.96
CA THR A 189 -15.53 -1.66 -20.41
C THR A 189 -15.84 -3.04 -19.82
N GLN A 190 -14.86 -3.96 -19.84
CA GLN A 190 -15.03 -5.29 -19.27
C GLN A 190 -15.19 -5.23 -17.74
N ALA A 191 -14.37 -4.44 -17.04
CA ALA A 191 -14.49 -4.25 -15.60
C ALA A 191 -15.85 -3.63 -15.22
N ALA A 192 -16.31 -2.61 -15.94
CA ALA A 192 -17.62 -2.00 -15.74
C ALA A 192 -18.77 -3.01 -15.94
N GLN A 193 -18.67 -3.89 -16.94
CA GLN A 193 -19.66 -4.96 -17.13
C GLN A 193 -19.69 -5.91 -15.93
N LEU A 194 -18.53 -6.36 -15.43
CA LEU A 194 -18.44 -7.25 -14.28
C LEU A 194 -19.01 -6.60 -13.00
N LEU A 195 -18.76 -5.31 -12.79
CA LEU A 195 -19.35 -4.56 -11.67
C LEU A 195 -20.88 -4.44 -11.79
N ARG A 196 -21.42 -4.23 -12.99
CA ARG A 196 -22.87 -4.24 -13.22
C ARG A 196 -23.49 -5.64 -13.05
N GLU A 197 -22.76 -6.70 -13.39
CA GLU A 197 -23.19 -8.07 -13.10
C GLU A 197 -23.18 -8.36 -11.59
N ALA A 198 -22.14 -7.92 -10.87
CA ALA A 198 -22.07 -7.98 -9.42
C ALA A 198 -23.22 -7.19 -8.76
N SER A 199 -23.53 -6.00 -9.27
CA SER A 199 -24.64 -5.16 -8.79
C SER A 199 -25.99 -5.87 -8.84
N LYS A 200 -26.26 -6.67 -9.88
CA LYS A 200 -27.51 -7.45 -10.00
C LYS A 200 -27.62 -8.59 -8.98
N LEU A 201 -26.49 -9.03 -8.43
CA LEU A 201 -26.40 -10.08 -7.41
C LEU A 201 -26.42 -9.52 -5.99
N ALA A 202 -26.19 -8.21 -5.83
CA ALA A 202 -26.21 -7.55 -4.53
C ALA A 202 -27.63 -7.53 -3.95
N GLU A 203 -27.75 -8.00 -2.71
CA GLU A 203 -29.00 -7.95 -1.94
C GLU A 203 -29.22 -6.57 -1.29
N ASP A 204 -28.11 -5.89 -0.97
CA ASP A 204 -28.11 -4.52 -0.47
C ASP A 204 -28.21 -3.50 -1.63
N LYS A 205 -29.21 -2.63 -1.57
CA LYS A 205 -29.51 -1.67 -2.65
C LYS A 205 -28.48 -0.54 -2.75
N GLU A 206 -27.88 -0.13 -1.64
CA GLU A 206 -26.87 0.94 -1.62
C GLU A 206 -25.57 0.43 -2.22
N PHE A 207 -25.17 -0.80 -1.88
CA PHE A 207 -24.04 -1.47 -2.51
C PHE A 207 -24.27 -1.70 -4.00
N ALA A 208 -25.46 -2.18 -4.40
CA ALA A 208 -25.82 -2.33 -5.81
C ALA A 208 -25.70 -1.00 -6.58
N ASN A 209 -26.16 0.10 -5.98
CA ASN A 209 -26.07 1.44 -6.55
C ASN A 209 -24.61 1.90 -6.67
N TYR A 210 -23.79 1.73 -5.63
CA TYR A 210 -22.36 2.02 -5.66
C TYR A 210 -21.66 1.28 -6.81
N LEU A 211 -21.87 -0.04 -6.95
CA LEU A 211 -21.27 -0.83 -8.02
C LEU A 211 -21.65 -0.33 -9.41
N THR A 212 -22.90 0.12 -9.58
CA THR A 212 -23.37 0.71 -10.85
C THR A 212 -22.68 2.05 -11.13
N LEU A 213 -22.63 2.94 -10.13
CA LEU A 213 -21.99 4.25 -10.27
C LEU A 213 -20.48 4.13 -10.51
N ARG A 214 -19.80 3.18 -9.83
CA ARG A 214 -18.38 2.92 -10.05
C ARG A 214 -18.14 2.34 -11.44
N ALA A 215 -19.01 1.47 -11.94
CA ALA A 215 -18.94 0.99 -13.32
C ALA A 215 -19.06 2.14 -14.34
N ASP A 216 -19.95 3.11 -14.10
CA ASP A 216 -20.08 4.29 -14.96
C ASP A 216 -18.84 5.19 -14.86
N ALA A 217 -18.29 5.37 -13.66
CA ALA A 217 -17.09 6.16 -13.40
C ALA A 217 -15.86 5.64 -14.19
N LEU A 218 -15.68 4.32 -14.28
CA LEU A 218 -14.61 3.70 -15.08
C LEU A 218 -14.70 4.10 -16.56
N LEU A 219 -15.90 4.38 -17.09
CA LEU A 219 -16.12 4.70 -18.51
C LEU A 219 -16.18 6.20 -18.78
N ASN A 220 -16.63 7.00 -17.82
CA ASN A 220 -16.77 8.45 -17.98
C ASN A 220 -15.63 9.26 -17.34
N ASN A 221 -14.73 8.60 -16.61
CA ASN A 221 -13.55 9.20 -15.96
C ASN A 221 -13.86 10.14 -14.78
N SER A 222 -15.06 10.06 -14.19
CA SER A 222 -15.53 10.89 -13.08
C SER A 222 -15.96 10.01 -11.90
N TYR A 223 -15.13 9.97 -10.85
CA TYR A 223 -15.28 9.01 -9.74
C TYR A 223 -16.03 9.54 -8.53
N GLN A 224 -16.08 10.86 -8.34
CA GLN A 224 -16.58 11.49 -7.11
C GLN A 224 -18.02 11.06 -6.75
N THR A 225 -18.92 10.97 -7.72
CA THR A 225 -20.30 10.50 -7.46
C THR A 225 -20.35 9.07 -6.93
N SER A 226 -19.47 8.19 -7.44
CA SER A 226 -19.37 6.82 -6.92
C SER A 226 -18.69 6.78 -5.55
N ASP A 227 -17.80 7.72 -5.24
CA ASP A 227 -17.13 7.82 -3.95
C ASP A 227 -18.12 8.27 -2.86
N PHE A 228 -19.00 9.23 -3.16
CA PHE A 228 -20.13 9.57 -2.29
C PHE A 228 -21.03 8.36 -2.02
N ALA A 229 -21.35 7.57 -3.05
CA ALA A 229 -22.16 6.36 -2.87
C ALA A 229 -21.44 5.27 -2.04
N TRP A 230 -20.12 5.15 -2.19
CA TRP A 230 -19.30 4.25 -1.38
C TRP A 230 -19.23 4.69 0.10
N MET A 231 -19.22 5.99 0.35
CA MET A 231 -19.29 6.55 1.71
C MET A 231 -20.64 6.28 2.38
N ASP A 232 -21.73 6.29 1.60
CA ASP A 232 -23.09 6.11 2.09
C ASP A 232 -23.42 4.63 2.36
N MET A 233 -22.90 3.69 1.56
CA MET A 233 -23.15 2.27 1.76
C MET A 233 -22.30 1.71 2.93
N LYS A 234 -22.95 1.28 4.03
CA LYS A 234 -22.24 0.82 5.25
C LYS A 234 -22.65 -0.55 5.76
N ASN A 235 -23.75 -1.07 5.25
CA ASN A 235 -24.46 -2.20 5.84
C ASN A 235 -24.17 -3.54 5.16
N ASN A 236 -23.69 -3.52 3.92
CA ASN A 236 -23.42 -4.75 3.17
C ASN A 236 -22.24 -5.52 3.80
N PRO A 237 -22.31 -6.86 3.95
CA PRO A 237 -21.24 -7.67 4.53
C PRO A 237 -20.02 -7.81 3.61
N ILE A 238 -20.15 -7.46 2.33
CA ILE A 238 -19.06 -7.44 1.35
C ILE A 238 -18.74 -6.00 1.03
N ASP A 239 -17.47 -5.66 0.89
CA ASP A 239 -17.03 -4.37 0.40
C ASP A 239 -16.06 -4.56 -0.76
N VAL A 240 -15.95 -3.56 -1.62
CA VAL A 240 -14.95 -3.50 -2.68
C VAL A 240 -14.45 -2.08 -2.85
N VAL A 241 -13.14 -1.94 -2.75
CA VAL A 241 -12.41 -0.76 -3.18
C VAL A 241 -11.84 -1.10 -4.55
N ILE A 242 -12.17 -0.34 -5.61
CA ILE A 242 -11.78 -0.68 -6.99
C ILE A 242 -11.75 0.55 -7.90
N GLY A 243 -10.61 0.79 -8.55
CA GLY A 243 -10.42 1.90 -9.50
C GLY A 243 -9.03 2.53 -9.38
N PRO A 244 -8.80 3.69 -10.00
CA PRO A 244 -7.60 4.48 -9.81
C PRO A 244 -7.73 5.30 -8.50
N ILE A 245 -6.84 5.07 -7.52
CA ILE A 245 -7.03 5.58 -6.14
C ILE A 245 -5.80 6.33 -5.62
N GLU A 246 -4.69 5.62 -5.43
CA GLU A 246 -3.48 6.18 -4.80
C GLU A 246 -2.50 6.74 -5.84
N THR A 247 -1.76 7.79 -5.49
CA THR A 247 -0.84 8.47 -6.42
C THR A 247 0.64 8.16 -6.18
N TYR A 248 0.96 7.19 -5.32
CA TYR A 248 2.35 6.92 -4.90
C TYR A 248 3.26 6.38 -6.01
N GLU A 249 2.69 5.77 -7.05
CA GLU A 249 3.46 5.30 -8.21
C GLU A 249 4.02 6.47 -9.03
N ASP A 250 3.36 7.62 -9.01
CA ASP A 250 3.85 8.86 -9.59
C ASP A 250 4.80 9.56 -8.60
N GLN A 251 6.06 9.14 -8.59
CA GLN A 251 7.12 9.75 -7.79
C GLN A 251 7.61 11.08 -8.39
N LEU A 252 7.18 11.45 -9.61
CA LEU A 252 7.57 12.69 -10.25
C LEU A 252 6.76 13.87 -9.68
N PHE A 253 5.44 13.77 -9.68
CA PHE A 253 4.54 14.84 -9.22
C PHE A 253 3.57 14.40 -8.12
N GLY A 254 3.27 13.11 -8.01
CA GLY A 254 2.24 12.58 -7.11
C GLY A 254 0.81 12.93 -7.53
N TYR A 255 0.58 13.19 -8.83
CA TYR A 255 -0.74 13.54 -9.37
C TYR A 255 -1.49 12.33 -9.90
N ARG A 256 -0.83 11.39 -10.57
CA ARG A 256 -1.53 10.34 -11.33
C ARG A 256 -1.89 9.16 -10.45
N ALA A 257 -3.14 8.72 -10.53
CA ALA A 257 -3.66 7.66 -9.68
C ALA A 257 -3.45 6.26 -10.31
N GLY A 258 -2.85 5.35 -9.55
CA GLY A 258 -2.67 3.95 -9.93
C GLY A 258 -3.96 3.14 -9.72
N PHE A 259 -4.25 2.22 -10.65
CA PHE A 259 -5.33 1.26 -10.48
C PHE A 259 -5.03 0.28 -9.34
N GLU A 260 -6.03 0.05 -8.49
CA GLU A 260 -5.96 -0.97 -7.45
C GLU A 260 -7.34 -1.54 -7.15
N SER A 261 -7.32 -2.65 -6.43
CA SER A 261 -8.53 -3.20 -5.83
C SER A 261 -8.27 -3.97 -4.54
N TYR A 262 -9.28 -3.95 -3.68
CA TYR A 262 -9.44 -4.82 -2.53
C TYR A 262 -10.86 -5.40 -2.57
N VAL A 263 -10.98 -6.73 -2.51
CA VAL A 263 -12.26 -7.39 -2.25
C VAL A 263 -12.28 -7.83 -0.79
N LEU A 264 -13.31 -7.43 -0.06
CA LEU A 264 -13.34 -7.45 1.39
C LEU A 264 -14.61 -8.13 1.91
N VAL A 265 -14.47 -8.84 3.04
CA VAL A 265 -15.58 -9.37 3.84
C VAL A 265 -15.52 -8.73 5.21
N LYS A 266 -16.61 -8.10 5.63
CA LYS A 266 -16.69 -7.35 6.89
C LYS A 266 -16.72 -8.28 8.09
N ASP A 267 -15.89 -7.99 9.09
CA ASP A 267 -15.97 -8.63 10.40
C ASP A 267 -17.01 -7.88 11.25
N LEU A 268 -18.27 -8.33 11.17
CA LEU A 268 -19.40 -7.67 11.82
C LEU A 268 -19.23 -7.57 13.34
N ALA A 269 -18.67 -8.61 13.98
CA ALA A 269 -18.48 -8.63 15.42
C ALA A 269 -17.47 -7.57 15.88
N TRP A 270 -16.38 -7.41 15.13
CA TRP A 270 -15.41 -6.33 15.41
C TRP A 270 -15.98 -4.95 15.09
N SER A 271 -16.67 -4.79 13.97
CA SER A 271 -17.34 -3.53 13.62
C SER A 271 -18.33 -3.06 14.69
N GLU A 272 -19.10 -3.95 15.30
CA GLU A 272 -20.00 -3.61 16.41
C GLU A 272 -19.26 -3.15 17.67
N ARG A 273 -18.09 -3.74 17.97
CA ARG A 273 -17.24 -3.30 19.10
C ARG A 273 -16.69 -1.90 18.85
N LEU A 274 -16.27 -1.61 17.62
CA LEU A 274 -15.73 -0.30 17.23
C LEU A 274 -16.76 0.81 17.38
N ALA A 275 -18.00 0.56 16.97
CA ALA A 275 -19.10 1.51 17.16
C ALA A 275 -19.34 1.86 18.64
N LYS A 276 -19.13 0.89 19.56
CA LYS A 276 -19.21 1.15 21.00
C LYS A 276 -18.06 2.03 21.49
N PHE A 277 -16.83 1.78 21.02
CA PHE A 277 -15.67 2.58 21.41
C PHE A 277 -15.75 4.04 20.96
N ALA A 278 -16.38 4.31 19.82
CA ALA A 278 -16.63 5.68 19.34
C ALA A 278 -17.42 6.53 20.35
N ALA A 279 -18.32 5.92 21.14
CA ALA A 279 -19.10 6.62 22.16
C ALA A 279 -18.24 7.13 23.34
N PHE A 280 -17.05 6.55 23.55
CA PHE A 280 -16.12 6.96 24.60
C PHE A 280 -15.18 8.09 24.18
N LEU A 281 -15.15 8.48 22.90
CA LEU A 281 -14.19 9.49 22.41
C LEU A 281 -14.27 10.83 23.14
N PRO A 282 -15.46 11.41 23.42
CA PRO A 282 -15.53 12.65 24.19
C PRO A 282 -14.94 12.50 25.59
N GLU A 283 -15.19 11.38 26.27
CA GLU A 283 -14.62 11.11 27.59
C GLU A 283 -13.09 10.98 27.49
N LEU A 284 -12.59 10.17 26.55
CA LEU A 284 -11.16 9.95 26.34
C LEU A 284 -10.42 11.25 25.98
N GLN A 285 -11.04 12.15 25.22
CA GLN A 285 -10.50 13.48 24.94
C GLN A 285 -10.35 14.33 26.20
N THR A 286 -11.35 14.34 27.07
CA THR A 286 -11.27 15.09 28.35
C THR A 286 -10.33 14.43 29.37
N GLY A 287 -10.10 13.12 29.22
CA GLY A 287 -9.19 12.35 30.05
C GLY A 287 -7.72 12.42 29.63
N LEU A 288 -7.38 13.07 28.51
CA LEU A 288 -6.01 13.10 27.99
C LEU A 288 -5.01 13.54 29.08
N PRO A 289 -3.82 12.92 29.15
CA PRO A 289 -2.80 13.19 30.19
C PRO A 289 -2.03 14.50 29.93
N VAL A 290 -2.76 15.61 29.84
CA VAL A 290 -2.23 16.95 29.55
C VAL A 290 -3.05 18.00 30.31
N ASP A 291 -2.54 19.22 30.47
CA ASP A 291 -3.29 20.30 31.13
C ASP A 291 -4.63 20.58 30.43
N GLU A 292 -5.65 20.95 31.20
CA GLU A 292 -7.03 21.21 30.74
C GLU A 292 -7.13 22.19 29.55
N LYS A 293 -6.24 23.18 29.48
CA LYS A 293 -6.20 24.15 28.37
C LYS A 293 -5.96 23.50 27.00
N TYR A 294 -5.37 22.30 26.96
CA TYR A 294 -5.09 21.55 25.73
C TYR A 294 -6.22 20.58 25.34
N LYS A 295 -7.28 20.44 26.15
CA LYS A 295 -8.35 19.45 25.95
C LYS A 295 -9.62 20.00 25.29
N GLN A 296 -9.50 21.14 24.60
CA GLN A 296 -10.66 21.91 24.12
C GLN A 296 -11.31 21.34 22.85
N GLU A 297 -10.62 20.46 22.13
CA GLU A 297 -11.16 19.80 20.94
C GLU A 297 -12.33 18.89 21.33
N VAL A 298 -13.35 18.82 20.47
CA VAL A 298 -14.41 17.82 20.58
C VAL A 298 -14.24 16.83 19.42
N PRO A 299 -13.93 15.56 19.68
CA PRO A 299 -13.75 14.58 18.62
C PRO A 299 -15.08 14.37 17.88
N GLY A 300 -14.98 14.17 16.56
CA GLY A 300 -16.14 13.79 15.76
C GLY A 300 -16.63 12.39 16.13
N SER A 301 -17.95 12.20 16.15
CA SER A 301 -18.58 10.90 16.40
C SER A 301 -18.55 9.95 15.20
N ASP A 302 -18.30 10.47 14.00
CA ASP A 302 -18.57 9.78 12.74
C ASP A 302 -17.33 9.13 12.12
N ALA A 303 -16.47 8.53 12.94
CA ALA A 303 -15.36 7.72 12.43
C ALA A 303 -15.90 6.36 11.97
N ASP A 304 -16.08 6.16 10.65
CA ASP A 304 -16.48 4.86 10.09
C ASP A 304 -15.27 3.91 10.03
N LEU A 305 -14.93 3.35 11.19
CA LEU A 305 -13.85 2.38 11.36
C LEU A 305 -14.42 0.97 11.40
N ASN A 306 -13.93 0.11 10.52
CA ASN A 306 -14.39 -1.26 10.39
C ASN A 306 -13.25 -2.23 10.17
N ALA A 307 -13.45 -3.47 10.62
CA ALA A 307 -12.53 -4.57 10.41
C ALA A 307 -13.00 -5.44 9.24
N TYR A 308 -12.05 -5.90 8.43
CA TYR A 308 -12.32 -6.74 7.26
C TYR A 308 -11.31 -7.86 7.15
N ASP A 309 -11.76 -9.00 6.66
CA ASP A 309 -10.90 -9.93 5.97
C ASP A 309 -10.78 -9.51 4.51
N VAL A 310 -9.56 -9.27 4.05
CA VAL A 310 -9.30 -9.07 2.62
C VAL A 310 -9.11 -10.43 1.95
N ILE A 311 -9.81 -10.64 0.85
CA ILE A 311 -9.81 -11.92 0.13
C ILE A 311 -9.17 -11.83 -1.25
N PHE A 312 -8.94 -10.61 -1.73
CA PHE A 312 -8.21 -10.37 -2.97
C PHE A 312 -7.58 -8.96 -2.99
N TYR A 313 -6.27 -8.89 -3.27
CA TYR A 313 -5.52 -7.67 -3.60
C TYR A 313 -5.22 -7.64 -5.10
N ALA A 314 -5.27 -6.46 -5.71
CA ALA A 314 -4.88 -6.26 -7.10
C ALA A 314 -4.33 -4.86 -7.35
N GLY A 315 -3.41 -4.77 -8.30
CA GLY A 315 -2.81 -3.52 -8.77
C GLY A 315 -1.87 -2.91 -7.74
N HIS A 316 -1.94 -1.59 -7.57
CA HIS A 316 -1.05 -0.85 -6.68
C HIS A 316 -1.02 -1.45 -5.25
N SER A 317 -2.18 -1.85 -4.72
CA SER A 317 -2.29 -2.47 -3.39
C SER A 317 -1.55 -3.81 -3.24
N ASN A 318 -1.26 -4.50 -4.33
CA ASN A 318 -0.60 -5.79 -4.35
C ASN A 318 0.90 -5.68 -4.72
N ALA A 319 1.39 -4.50 -5.10
CA ALA A 319 2.77 -4.29 -5.52
C ALA A 319 3.73 -4.17 -4.34
N GLY A 320 4.71 -5.08 -4.27
CA GLY A 320 5.72 -5.07 -3.20
C GLY A 320 5.12 -5.29 -1.81
N SER A 321 5.11 -4.25 -0.96
CA SER A 321 4.52 -4.30 0.39
C SER A 321 3.01 -4.53 0.35
N LYS A 322 2.45 -5.24 1.32
CA LYS A 322 0.99 -5.40 1.44
C LYS A 322 0.39 -4.43 2.44
N THR A 323 -0.58 -3.63 2.00
CA THR A 323 -1.37 -2.73 2.85
C THR A 323 -2.10 -3.49 3.94
N ILE A 324 -2.19 -2.94 5.16
CA ILE A 324 -2.93 -3.54 6.28
C ILE A 324 -4.07 -2.67 6.80
N ALA A 325 -4.13 -1.41 6.40
CA ALA A 325 -5.15 -0.45 6.75
C ALA A 325 -5.33 0.52 5.58
N ILE A 326 -6.57 0.95 5.33
CA ILE A 326 -6.92 1.88 4.26
C ILE A 326 -7.75 3.03 4.86
N ASN A 327 -7.53 4.26 4.43
CA ASN A 327 -8.34 5.43 4.79
C ASN A 327 -8.72 6.20 3.52
N LEU A 328 -10.00 6.12 3.14
CA LEU A 328 -10.50 6.62 1.85
C LEU A 328 -11.84 7.35 1.99
N PRO A 329 -12.25 8.14 0.97
CA PRO A 329 -11.54 8.46 -0.28
C PRO A 329 -10.48 9.55 -0.12
N ASN A 330 -9.60 9.70 -1.12
CA ASN A 330 -8.61 10.78 -1.18
C ASN A 330 -9.20 12.15 -1.58
N ASP A 331 -10.42 12.18 -2.14
CA ASP A 331 -11.10 13.40 -2.58
C ASP A 331 -11.50 14.30 -1.39
N GLU A 332 -10.89 15.48 -1.30
CA GLU A 332 -11.08 16.43 -0.19
C GLU A 332 -12.54 16.90 -0.03
N GLN A 333 -13.28 17.03 -1.13
CA GLN A 333 -14.67 17.46 -1.07
C GLN A 333 -15.55 16.34 -0.48
N VAL A 334 -15.33 15.09 -0.90
CA VAL A 334 -16.04 13.95 -0.32
C VAL A 334 -15.70 13.82 1.17
N GLN A 335 -14.42 14.00 1.54
CA GLN A 335 -14.02 13.99 2.95
C GLN A 335 -14.70 15.08 3.77
N LEU A 336 -14.81 16.30 3.23
CA LEU A 336 -15.46 17.42 3.93
C LEU A 336 -16.96 17.17 4.13
N GLU A 337 -17.62 16.56 3.17
CA GLU A 337 -19.07 16.35 3.18
C GLU A 337 -19.50 15.06 3.90
N LYS A 338 -18.70 14.00 3.86
CA LYS A 338 -19.06 12.65 4.35
C LYS A 338 -18.05 12.03 5.33
N GLY A 339 -16.89 12.65 5.54
CA GLY A 339 -15.78 12.07 6.30
C GLY A 339 -15.00 11.02 5.51
N THR A 340 -14.31 10.13 6.21
CA THR A 340 -13.56 9.00 5.62
C THR A 340 -13.99 7.68 6.24
N ARG A 341 -13.74 6.59 5.50
CA ARG A 341 -13.87 5.22 5.98
C ARG A 341 -12.49 4.65 6.22
N ARG A 342 -12.31 4.03 7.38
CA ARG A 342 -11.08 3.36 7.78
C ARG A 342 -11.29 1.86 7.82
N LEU A 343 -10.56 1.13 6.98
CA LEU A 343 -10.73 -0.31 6.79
C LEU A 343 -9.48 -1.04 7.28
N GLN A 344 -9.59 -1.78 8.37
CA GLN A 344 -8.50 -2.58 8.96
C GLN A 344 -8.53 -4.00 8.39
N LEU A 345 -7.44 -4.42 7.75
CA LEU A 345 -7.35 -5.69 7.04
C LEU A 345 -6.82 -6.78 7.97
N LYS A 346 -7.71 -7.33 8.80
CA LYS A 346 -7.42 -8.21 9.93
C LYS A 346 -6.58 -9.42 9.55
N ASN A 347 -6.95 -10.17 8.52
CA ASN A 347 -6.20 -11.35 8.10
C ASN A 347 -4.82 -11.01 7.47
N ALA A 348 -4.67 -9.85 6.82
CA ALA A 348 -3.38 -9.36 6.36
C ALA A 348 -2.48 -8.92 7.54
N MET A 349 -3.06 -8.28 8.56
CA MET A 349 -2.37 -7.96 9.81
C MET A 349 -1.93 -9.24 10.54
N ARG A 350 -2.80 -10.26 10.59
CA ARG A 350 -2.50 -11.59 11.15
C ARG A 350 -1.31 -12.22 10.46
N ALA A 351 -1.28 -12.18 9.13
CA ALA A 351 -0.17 -12.68 8.32
C ALA A 351 1.15 -12.01 8.70
N LYS A 352 1.20 -10.68 8.75
CA LYS A 352 2.42 -9.94 9.14
C LYS A 352 2.80 -10.20 10.59
N PHE A 353 1.84 -10.30 11.49
CA PHE A 353 2.13 -10.63 12.89
C PHE A 353 2.81 -11.99 12.99
N ASP A 354 2.21 -13.03 12.41
CA ASP A 354 2.70 -14.41 12.55
C ASP A 354 4.05 -14.61 11.87
N LYS A 355 4.23 -13.99 10.70
CA LYS A 355 5.40 -14.22 9.86
C LYS A 355 6.57 -13.27 10.10
N ILE A 356 6.31 -12.12 10.73
CA ILE A 356 7.31 -11.07 10.88
C ILE A 356 7.45 -10.69 12.34
N MET A 357 6.34 -10.30 12.99
CA MET A 357 6.40 -9.77 14.36
C MET A 357 6.81 -10.83 15.39
N LEU A 358 6.24 -12.03 15.34
CA LEU A 358 6.62 -13.12 16.25
C LEU A 358 8.10 -13.52 16.10
N PRO A 359 8.64 -13.76 14.88
CA PRO A 359 10.08 -14.00 14.73
C PRO A 359 10.97 -12.87 15.23
N ILE A 360 10.58 -11.60 15.05
CA ILE A 360 11.32 -10.45 15.62
C ILE A 360 11.32 -10.52 17.14
N ALA A 361 10.15 -10.75 17.74
CA ALA A 361 10.01 -10.89 19.17
C ALA A 361 10.85 -12.05 19.73
N ASP A 362 10.96 -13.16 18.99
CA ASP A 362 11.79 -14.30 19.38
C ASP A 362 13.29 -13.97 19.41
N GLN A 363 13.73 -12.99 18.62
CA GLN A 363 15.13 -12.53 18.61
C GLN A 363 15.43 -11.48 19.66
N LEU A 364 14.45 -10.66 20.04
CA LEU A 364 14.68 -9.44 20.79
C LEU A 364 13.98 -9.36 22.14
N ILE A 365 12.89 -10.08 22.40
CA ILE A 365 12.15 -10.00 23.67
C ILE A 365 12.54 -11.17 24.59
N VAL A 366 12.63 -10.92 25.89
CA VAL A 366 12.90 -11.97 26.90
C VAL A 366 11.82 -13.09 26.87
N PRO A 367 12.19 -14.38 27.01
CA PRO A 367 11.25 -15.49 26.87
C PRO A 367 10.01 -15.40 27.76
N GLU A 368 10.14 -14.92 29.00
CA GLU A 368 9.03 -14.84 29.95
C GLU A 368 7.93 -13.84 29.54
N GLN A 369 8.24 -12.87 28.67
CA GLN A 369 7.29 -11.85 28.19
C GLN A 369 6.66 -12.19 26.83
N ARG A 370 7.19 -13.16 26.08
CA ARG A 370 6.71 -13.46 24.72
C ARG A 370 5.27 -13.94 24.66
N LYS A 371 4.76 -14.55 25.73
CA LYS A 371 3.35 -14.96 25.85
C LYS A 371 2.36 -13.79 25.78
N HIS A 372 2.84 -12.58 26.08
CA HIS A 372 2.07 -11.35 26.02
C HIS A 372 2.12 -10.69 24.63
N ILE A 373 2.80 -11.32 23.66
CA ILE A 373 2.82 -10.82 22.29
C ILE A 373 1.67 -11.49 21.57
N THR A 374 0.52 -10.81 21.53
CA THR A 374 -0.74 -11.37 21.05
C THR A 374 -1.27 -10.63 19.83
N PHE A 375 -2.01 -11.34 18.98
CA PHE A 375 -2.61 -10.73 17.81
C PHE A 375 -3.64 -9.67 18.17
N ASP A 376 -4.49 -9.95 19.15
CA ASP A 376 -5.58 -9.06 19.52
C ASP A 376 -5.02 -7.72 20.03
N ALA A 377 -3.92 -7.76 20.79
CA ALA A 377 -3.19 -6.56 21.19
C ALA A 377 -2.60 -5.81 19.98
N PHE A 378 -2.02 -6.51 19.01
CA PHE A 378 -1.46 -5.87 17.81
C PHE A 378 -2.55 -5.22 16.96
N PHE A 379 -3.65 -5.95 16.73
CA PHE A 379 -4.80 -5.49 15.98
C PHE A 379 -5.43 -4.27 16.63
N ALA A 380 -5.69 -4.34 17.93
CA ALA A 380 -6.26 -3.24 18.69
C ALA A 380 -5.31 -2.04 18.76
N ASN A 381 -4.00 -2.22 18.97
CA ASN A 381 -3.05 -1.10 18.97
C ASN A 381 -3.06 -0.34 17.64
N THR A 382 -3.04 -1.03 16.50
CA THR A 382 -3.14 -0.38 15.18
C THR A 382 -4.51 0.26 14.98
N MET A 383 -5.58 -0.39 15.41
CA MET A 383 -6.93 0.15 15.30
C MET A 383 -7.07 1.45 16.12
N PHE A 384 -6.66 1.43 17.39
CA PHE A 384 -6.76 2.60 18.27
C PHE A 384 -5.79 3.72 17.87
N HIS A 385 -4.68 3.41 17.21
CA HIS A 385 -3.86 4.42 16.53
C HIS A 385 -4.71 5.23 15.54
N GLU A 386 -5.47 4.57 14.66
CA GLU A 386 -6.34 5.25 13.69
C GLU A 386 -7.42 6.11 14.35
N VAL A 387 -7.98 5.63 15.47
CA VAL A 387 -8.97 6.39 16.23
C VAL A 387 -8.32 7.61 16.89
N ALA A 388 -7.09 7.45 17.39
CA ALA A 388 -6.34 8.48 18.08
C ALA A 388 -5.93 9.66 17.19
N HIS A 389 -5.88 9.51 15.86
CA HIS A 389 -5.80 10.66 14.95
C HIS A 389 -6.96 11.65 15.13
N GLY A 390 -8.14 11.15 15.51
CA GLY A 390 -9.31 11.97 15.81
C GLY A 390 -9.26 12.68 17.17
N LEU A 391 -8.31 12.30 18.04
CA LEU A 391 -8.12 12.85 19.38
C LEU A 391 -6.96 13.87 19.43
N GLY A 392 -6.90 14.60 20.54
CA GLY A 392 -5.85 15.57 20.81
C GLY A 392 -6.19 16.94 20.25
N ILE A 393 -5.19 17.61 19.66
CA ILE A 393 -5.26 19.03 19.29
C ILE A 393 -5.15 19.17 17.78
N LYS A 394 -6.11 19.87 17.15
CA LYS A 394 -6.04 20.20 15.72
C LYS A 394 -5.62 21.65 15.46
N ASN A 395 -6.05 22.56 16.33
CA ASN A 395 -5.71 23.98 16.28
C ASN A 395 -4.88 24.36 17.50
N THR A 396 -3.81 25.12 17.27
CA THR A 396 -2.96 25.61 18.35
C THR A 396 -3.75 26.50 19.31
N ILE A 397 -3.47 26.39 20.61
CA ILE A 397 -4.07 27.25 21.64
C ILE A 397 -3.40 28.63 21.70
N THR A 398 -2.33 28.82 20.94
CA THR A 398 -1.55 30.06 20.82
C THR A 398 -1.98 30.93 19.63
N GLY A 399 -2.96 30.50 18.84
CA GLY A 399 -3.46 31.25 17.69
C GLY A 399 -2.56 31.21 16.45
N LYS A 400 -1.60 30.27 16.38
CA LYS A 400 -0.71 30.03 15.22
C LYS A 400 -1.37 29.24 14.08
N GLY A 401 -2.69 29.06 14.12
CA GLY A 401 -3.45 28.26 13.16
C GLY A 401 -3.44 26.78 13.50
N THR A 402 -3.53 25.93 12.48
CA THR A 402 -3.55 24.46 12.65
C THR A 402 -2.19 23.93 13.11
N VAL A 403 -2.19 22.79 13.79
CA VAL A 403 -0.96 22.09 14.19
C VAL A 403 -0.08 21.80 12.96
N ARG A 404 -0.68 21.31 11.87
CA ARG A 404 0.03 21.04 10.61
C ARG A 404 0.75 22.27 10.07
N GLN A 405 0.08 23.43 10.02
CA GLN A 405 0.68 24.68 9.56
C GLN A 405 1.82 25.15 10.49
N SER A 406 1.64 24.97 11.80
CA SER A 406 2.60 25.43 12.80
C SER A 406 3.87 24.57 12.84
N LEU A 407 3.74 23.25 12.63
CA LEU A 407 4.85 22.29 12.74
C LEU A 407 5.49 21.92 11.40
N GLN A 408 4.91 22.32 10.27
CA GLN A 408 5.50 22.19 8.94
C GLN A 408 5.94 20.75 8.63
N GLU A 409 7.18 20.52 8.21
CA GLU A 409 7.74 19.22 7.84
C GLU A 409 7.77 18.21 9.00
N HIS A 410 7.69 18.69 10.24
CA HIS A 410 7.66 17.84 11.42
C HIS A 410 6.27 17.37 11.79
N ALA A 411 5.22 18.00 11.23
CA ALA A 411 3.83 17.74 11.58
C ALA A 411 3.46 16.26 11.47
N SER A 412 3.81 15.60 10.37
CA SER A 412 3.45 14.20 10.15
C SER A 412 4.08 13.29 11.19
N ALA A 413 5.39 13.40 11.44
CA ALA A 413 6.07 12.54 12.41
C ALA A 413 5.53 12.72 13.84
N ILE A 414 5.17 13.95 14.22
CA ILE A 414 4.58 14.21 15.54
C ILE A 414 3.13 13.72 15.63
N GLU A 415 2.36 13.83 14.56
CA GLU A 415 0.98 13.32 14.50
C GLU A 415 0.93 11.79 14.59
N GLU A 416 1.83 11.09 13.90
CA GLU A 416 2.00 9.63 14.05
C GLU A 416 2.40 9.26 15.48
N GLY A 417 3.37 9.99 16.03
CA GLY A 417 3.82 9.81 17.42
C GLY A 417 2.67 9.97 18.41
N LYS A 418 1.80 10.96 18.20
CA LYS A 418 0.58 11.21 18.97
C LYS A 418 -0.42 10.06 18.84
N ALA A 419 -0.74 9.65 17.62
CA ALA A 419 -1.71 8.60 17.36
C ALA A 419 -1.31 7.28 18.03
N ASP A 420 -0.03 6.91 17.94
CA ASP A 420 0.49 5.69 18.55
C ASP A 420 0.35 5.64 20.08
N ILE A 421 0.80 6.70 20.77
CA ILE A 421 0.78 6.75 22.23
C ILE A 421 -0.62 7.01 22.79
N LEU A 422 -1.44 7.80 22.10
CA LEU A 422 -2.83 8.00 22.49
C LEU A 422 -3.67 6.75 22.23
N GLY A 423 -3.38 5.98 21.18
CA GLY A 423 -4.01 4.69 20.96
C GLY A 423 -3.77 3.73 22.14
N LEU A 424 -2.54 3.70 22.66
CA LEU A 424 -2.19 2.91 23.84
C LEU A 424 -2.87 3.42 25.13
N TYR A 425 -2.96 4.74 25.30
CA TYR A 425 -3.73 5.36 26.38
C TYR A 425 -5.21 4.97 26.31
N MET A 426 -5.83 5.00 25.12
CA MET A 426 -7.23 4.60 24.94
C MET A 426 -7.45 3.14 25.35
N VAL A 427 -6.57 2.25 24.92
CA VAL A 427 -6.59 0.83 25.32
C VAL A 427 -6.57 0.69 26.84
N GLU A 428 -5.63 1.37 27.52
CA GLU A 428 -5.51 1.32 28.98
C GLU A 428 -6.80 1.81 29.67
N GLN A 429 -7.36 2.93 29.23
CA GLN A 429 -8.60 3.47 29.80
C GLN A 429 -9.80 2.53 29.59
N LEU A 430 -9.92 1.96 28.40
CA LEU A 430 -11.03 1.06 28.06
C LEU A 430 -10.90 -0.31 28.75
N LEU A 431 -9.68 -0.82 28.95
CA LEU A 431 -9.43 -1.99 29.80
C LEU A 431 -9.81 -1.72 31.26
N ASN A 432 -9.39 -0.58 31.82
CA ASN A 432 -9.70 -0.20 33.20
C ASN A 432 -11.21 -0.05 33.45
N LYS A 433 -11.97 0.32 32.41
CA LYS A 433 -13.43 0.39 32.43
C LYS A 433 -14.12 -0.96 32.18
N GLY A 434 -13.40 -1.97 31.71
CA GLY A 434 -13.95 -3.26 31.31
C GLY A 434 -14.68 -3.25 29.96
N GLU A 435 -14.46 -2.23 29.13
CA GLU A 435 -15.04 -2.11 27.79
C GLU A 435 -14.25 -2.91 26.76
N ILE A 436 -12.93 -3.03 26.97
CA ILE A 436 -12.11 -4.07 26.34
C ILE A 436 -12.02 -5.22 27.35
N THR A 437 -12.39 -6.42 26.92
CA THR A 437 -12.40 -7.62 27.77
C THR A 437 -11.34 -8.65 27.38
N GLU A 438 -10.70 -8.45 26.23
CA GLU A 438 -9.68 -9.31 25.66
C GLU A 438 -8.29 -8.90 26.13
N GLY A 439 -7.53 -9.87 26.65
CA GLY A 439 -6.13 -9.67 27.05
C GLY A 439 -5.94 -8.89 28.35
N THR A 440 -4.69 -8.58 28.66
CA THR A 440 -4.28 -7.75 29.80
C THR A 440 -3.40 -6.60 29.34
N ILE A 441 -3.19 -5.58 30.17
CA ILE A 441 -2.35 -4.42 29.79
C ILE A 441 -0.90 -4.83 29.41
N GLU A 442 -0.38 -5.91 30.00
CA GLU A 442 0.89 -6.54 29.61
C GLU A 442 0.88 -6.95 28.14
N ASP A 443 -0.23 -7.51 27.66
CA ASP A 443 -0.35 -7.93 26.27
C ASP A 443 -0.18 -6.73 25.33
N TYR A 444 -0.85 -5.63 25.64
CA TYR A 444 -0.81 -4.40 24.84
C TYR A 444 0.54 -3.71 24.87
N TYR A 445 1.15 -3.55 26.05
CA TYR A 445 2.44 -2.87 26.20
C TYR A 445 3.59 -3.66 25.56
N ILE A 446 3.65 -4.96 25.77
CA ILE A 446 4.73 -5.81 25.24
C ILE A 446 4.56 -5.98 23.73
N THR A 447 3.34 -6.16 23.25
CA THR A 447 3.05 -6.19 21.81
C THR A 447 3.39 -4.86 21.14
N PHE A 448 3.04 -3.72 21.74
CA PHE A 448 3.41 -2.39 21.23
C PHE A 448 4.93 -2.24 21.11
N MET A 449 5.67 -2.60 22.15
CA MET A 449 7.14 -2.56 22.13
C MET A 449 7.73 -3.46 21.03
N ALA A 450 7.23 -4.68 20.87
CA ALA A 450 7.65 -5.56 19.78
C ALA A 450 7.33 -4.97 18.39
N GLY A 451 6.21 -4.25 18.28
CA GLY A 451 5.77 -3.57 17.07
C GLY A 451 6.71 -2.44 16.62
N ILE A 452 7.36 -1.75 17.58
CA ILE A 452 8.38 -0.74 17.28
C ILE A 452 9.52 -1.39 16.47
N PHE A 453 10.08 -2.53 16.91
CA PHE A 453 11.16 -3.22 16.20
C PHE A 453 10.80 -3.63 14.77
N ARG A 454 9.53 -4.00 14.53
CA ARG A 454 9.03 -4.27 13.18
C ARG A 454 9.03 -3.00 12.33
N SER A 455 8.47 -1.91 12.85
CA SER A 455 8.29 -0.67 12.09
C SER A 455 9.61 0.03 11.76
N VAL A 456 10.61 -0.06 12.63
CA VAL A 456 11.91 0.61 12.43
C VAL A 456 12.77 -0.06 11.34
N ARG A 457 12.47 -1.31 10.97
CA ARG A 457 13.11 -1.99 9.82
C ARG A 457 12.80 -1.31 8.48
N PHE A 458 11.73 -0.50 8.42
CA PHE A 458 11.41 0.32 7.24
C PHE A 458 12.26 1.61 7.17
N GLY A 459 13.11 1.88 8.17
CA GLY A 459 14.00 3.03 8.23
C GLY A 459 13.39 4.27 8.89
N ALA A 460 14.25 5.17 9.36
CA ALA A 460 13.87 6.44 10.01
C ALA A 460 13.58 7.59 9.02
N SER A 461 13.53 7.31 7.71
CA SER A 461 13.25 8.32 6.68
C SER A 461 11.77 8.67 6.56
N SER A 462 10.86 7.75 6.94
CA SER A 462 9.41 7.99 6.93
C SER A 462 8.93 8.70 8.19
N ALA A 463 7.77 9.37 8.12
CA ALA A 463 7.14 10.01 9.28
C ALA A 463 6.89 9.01 10.43
N HIS A 464 6.35 7.83 10.09
CA HIS A 464 6.18 6.72 11.03
C HIS A 464 7.52 6.24 11.60
N GLY A 465 8.56 6.12 10.77
CA GLY A 465 9.90 5.74 11.20
C GLY A 465 10.47 6.70 12.25
N LYS A 466 10.39 8.00 11.99
CA LYS A 466 10.79 9.06 12.93
C LYS A 466 9.97 9.01 14.23
N ALA A 467 8.66 8.83 14.14
CA ALA A 467 7.77 8.69 15.30
C ALA A 467 8.14 7.48 16.18
N ASN A 468 8.46 6.34 15.55
CA ASN A 468 8.93 5.14 16.25
C ASN A 468 10.26 5.40 16.95
N MET A 469 11.18 6.14 16.33
CA MET A 469 12.48 6.49 16.94
C MET A 469 12.31 7.39 18.15
N ILE A 470 11.48 8.43 18.05
CA ILE A 470 11.20 9.32 19.18
C ILE A 470 10.68 8.50 20.36
N ARG A 471 9.67 7.66 20.12
CA ARG A 471 9.09 6.77 21.15
C ARG A 471 10.12 5.83 21.74
N PHE A 472 10.87 5.10 20.92
CA PHE A 472 11.86 4.14 21.39
C PHE A 472 12.91 4.79 22.29
N ASN A 473 13.49 5.90 21.82
CA ASN A 473 14.52 6.63 22.55
C ASN A 473 13.97 7.26 23.84
N PHE A 474 12.75 7.79 23.82
CA PHE A 474 12.09 8.36 25.00
C PHE A 474 11.77 7.27 26.04
N PHE A 475 11.22 6.13 25.61
CA PHE A 475 10.96 4.97 26.48
C PHE A 475 12.24 4.42 27.11
N LYS A 476 13.34 4.40 26.35
CA LYS A 476 14.65 4.05 26.90
C LYS A 476 15.08 5.03 27.99
N GLU A 477 14.95 6.33 27.77
CA GLU A 477 15.30 7.36 28.76
C GLU A 477 14.45 7.25 30.04
N GLN A 478 13.15 7.00 29.90
CA GLN A 478 12.25 6.79 31.04
C GLN A 478 12.42 5.41 31.72
N GLY A 479 13.24 4.51 31.15
CA GLY A 479 13.45 3.16 31.66
C GLY A 479 12.22 2.26 31.52
N ALA A 480 11.35 2.53 30.56
CA ALA A 480 10.17 1.72 30.24
C ALA A 480 10.54 0.31 29.76
N PHE A 481 11.78 0.13 29.31
CA PHE A 481 12.38 -1.18 29.09
C PHE A 481 13.86 -1.18 29.48
N SER A 482 14.42 -2.36 29.65
CA SER A 482 15.86 -2.59 29.78
C SER A 482 16.31 -3.67 28.79
N LYS A 483 17.62 -3.79 28.59
CA LYS A 483 18.24 -4.87 27.81
C LYS A 483 19.13 -5.69 28.75
N ASN A 484 18.95 -7.01 28.75
CA ASN A 484 19.74 -7.92 29.58
C ASN A 484 21.10 -8.24 28.93
N GLU A 485 21.95 -8.99 29.65
CA GLU A 485 23.29 -9.39 29.18
C GLU A 485 23.26 -10.23 27.89
N GLN A 486 22.15 -10.93 27.61
CA GLN A 486 21.93 -11.69 26.39
C GLN A 486 21.46 -10.81 25.21
N GLY A 487 21.33 -9.50 25.43
CA GLY A 487 20.87 -8.56 24.42
C GLY A 487 19.36 -8.62 24.17
N LEU A 488 18.57 -9.13 25.12
CA LEU A 488 17.11 -9.20 25.03
C LEU A 488 16.45 -8.08 25.83
N TYR A 489 15.42 -7.49 25.25
CA TYR A 489 14.60 -6.44 25.81
C TYR A 489 13.55 -6.99 26.77
N LYS A 490 13.39 -6.29 27.90
CA LYS A 490 12.38 -6.54 28.92
C LYS A 490 11.62 -5.27 29.23
N VAL A 491 10.30 -5.28 29.03
CA VAL A 491 9.42 -4.16 29.36
C VAL A 491 9.23 -4.09 30.87
N ASN A 492 9.29 -2.88 31.42
CA ASN A 492 8.94 -2.57 32.80
C ASN A 492 7.56 -1.92 32.82
N MET A 493 6.54 -2.63 33.32
CA MET A 493 5.14 -2.21 33.22
C MET A 493 4.85 -0.88 33.91
N ASP A 494 5.34 -0.68 35.13
CA ASP A 494 5.14 0.55 35.89
C ASP A 494 5.76 1.75 35.18
N LYS A 495 6.99 1.58 34.68
CA LYS A 495 7.70 2.65 33.96
C LYS A 495 7.14 2.87 32.56
N MET A 496 6.57 1.86 31.93
CA MET A 496 5.93 1.97 30.62
C MET A 496 4.70 2.86 30.68
N ALA A 497 3.81 2.65 31.66
CA ALA A 497 2.63 3.51 31.87
C ALA A 497 3.04 4.97 32.09
N VAL A 498 4.01 5.20 32.97
CA VAL A 498 4.55 6.56 33.25
C VAL A 498 5.20 7.18 32.00
N ALA A 499 5.95 6.40 31.22
CA ALA A 499 6.59 6.90 30.01
C ALA A 499 5.56 7.26 28.93
N MET A 500 4.50 6.47 28.78
CA MET A 500 3.39 6.76 27.87
C MET A 500 2.68 8.06 28.25
N GLU A 501 2.35 8.24 29.53
CA GLU A 501 1.71 9.46 30.04
C GLU A 501 2.57 10.70 29.76
N LYS A 502 3.87 10.63 30.10
CA LYS A 502 4.81 11.74 29.87
C LYS A 502 5.00 12.07 28.39
N LEU A 503 5.08 11.06 27.53
CA LEU A 503 5.23 11.29 26.09
C LEU A 503 3.96 11.89 25.49
N SER A 504 2.79 11.46 25.97
CA SER A 504 1.49 12.06 25.62
C SER A 504 1.42 13.52 25.99
N ASN A 505 1.78 13.84 27.24
CA ASN A 505 1.83 15.21 27.72
C ASN A 505 2.76 16.08 26.86
N LEU A 506 3.97 15.58 26.57
CA LEU A 506 4.96 16.29 25.77
C LEU A 506 4.45 16.58 24.36
N ILE A 507 3.99 15.56 23.64
CA ILE A 507 3.53 15.70 22.26
C ILE A 507 2.32 16.64 22.17
N LEU A 508 1.32 16.45 23.05
CA LEU A 508 0.14 17.32 23.07
C LEU A 508 0.50 18.77 23.41
N THR A 509 1.40 19.00 24.35
CA THR A 509 1.88 20.36 24.67
C THR A 509 2.54 21.02 23.47
N LEU A 510 3.44 20.30 22.78
CA LEU A 510 4.14 20.79 21.59
C LEU A 510 3.18 21.12 20.44
N GLN A 511 2.20 20.26 20.19
CA GLN A 511 1.14 20.49 19.20
C GLN A 511 0.28 21.69 19.60
N GLY A 512 -0.15 21.78 20.86
CA GLY A 512 -0.98 22.87 21.36
C GLY A 512 -0.32 24.23 21.29
N ASP A 513 0.97 24.31 21.63
CA ASP A 513 1.73 25.55 21.58
C ASP A 513 2.14 25.94 20.16
N GLY A 514 2.08 25.00 19.20
CA GLY A 514 2.65 25.15 17.87
C GLY A 514 4.15 25.46 17.94
N ASP A 515 4.87 24.74 18.79
CA ASP A 515 6.28 25.00 19.10
C ASP A 515 7.22 24.23 18.16
N TYR A 516 7.36 24.74 16.94
CA TYR A 516 8.21 24.15 15.91
C TYR A 516 9.65 23.93 16.40
N GLN A 517 10.24 24.88 17.12
CA GLN A 517 11.65 24.80 17.54
C GLN A 517 11.88 23.67 18.53
N LYS A 518 10.98 23.47 19.49
CA LYS A 518 11.09 22.34 20.41
C LYS A 518 10.82 20.99 19.74
N VAL A 519 9.91 20.97 18.75
CA VAL A 519 9.67 19.76 17.94
C VAL A 519 10.91 19.40 17.12
N ASP A 520 11.54 20.38 16.48
CA ASP A 520 12.79 20.20 15.74
C ASP A 520 13.90 19.64 16.65
N GLN A 521 14.04 20.20 17.86
CA GLN A 521 14.97 19.68 18.86
C GLN A 521 14.64 18.25 19.32
N LEU A 522 13.36 17.93 19.54
CA LEU A 522 12.93 16.58 19.91
C LEU A 522 13.30 15.57 18.82
N ILE A 523 13.04 15.91 17.56
CA ILE A 523 13.40 15.07 16.40
C ILE A 523 14.91 14.93 16.29
N ALA A 524 15.68 16.01 16.41
CA ALA A 524 17.15 15.96 16.33
C ALA A 524 17.78 15.11 17.46
N THR A 525 17.13 15.00 18.62
CA THR A 525 17.68 14.29 19.79
C THR A 525 17.18 12.85 19.91
N HIS A 526 15.98 12.56 19.40
CA HIS A 526 15.31 11.27 19.57
C HIS A 526 14.87 10.60 18.26
N GLY A 527 14.95 11.28 17.11
CA GLY A 527 14.48 10.78 15.82
C GLY A 527 15.42 9.82 15.10
N ASP A 528 16.64 9.64 15.58
CA ASP A 528 17.67 8.81 14.93
C ASP A 528 17.81 7.41 15.55
N ILE A 529 18.19 6.45 14.69
CA ILE A 529 18.58 5.10 15.11
C ILE A 529 19.97 5.18 15.76
N LYS A 530 20.04 4.87 17.06
CA LYS A 530 21.30 4.85 17.82
C LYS A 530 22.03 3.51 17.62
N ALA A 531 23.36 3.52 17.81
CA ALA A 531 24.24 2.38 17.54
C ALA A 531 23.80 1.04 18.16
N GLU A 532 23.22 1.06 19.36
CA GLU A 532 22.72 -0.15 20.01
C GLU A 532 21.54 -0.78 19.24
N LEU A 533 20.58 0.05 18.81
CA LEU A 533 19.44 -0.43 18.04
C LEU A 533 19.87 -0.85 16.62
N GLU A 534 20.80 -0.11 16.00
CA GLU A 534 21.36 -0.48 14.70
C GLU A 534 21.93 -1.90 14.71
N ALA A 535 22.69 -2.25 15.75
CA ALA A 535 23.23 -3.61 15.92
C ALA A 535 22.13 -4.68 16.07
N ASP A 536 21.00 -4.34 16.69
CA ASP A 536 19.85 -5.25 16.77
C ASP A 536 19.12 -5.39 15.43
N LEU A 537 19.02 -4.31 14.65
CA LEU A 537 18.47 -4.38 13.29
C LEU A 537 19.36 -5.22 12.37
N GLU A 538 20.68 -5.12 12.50
CA GLU A 538 21.60 -6.02 11.82
C GLU A 538 21.40 -7.49 12.23
N LYS A 539 21.18 -7.75 13.53
CA LYS A 539 20.86 -9.09 14.04
C LYS A 539 19.57 -9.62 13.39
N LEU A 540 18.52 -8.80 13.32
CA LEU A 540 17.27 -9.18 12.65
C LEU A 540 17.46 -9.42 11.15
N SER A 541 18.28 -8.62 10.47
CA SER A 541 18.63 -8.80 9.06
C SER A 541 19.31 -10.15 8.82
N LYS A 542 20.21 -10.56 9.72
CA LYS A 542 20.88 -11.88 9.68
C LYS A 542 19.97 -13.06 10.04
N ALA A 543 18.82 -12.82 10.67
CA ALA A 543 17.89 -13.86 11.10
C ALA A 543 16.96 -14.38 9.99
N ASN A 544 17.10 -13.88 8.74
CA ASN A 544 16.25 -14.23 7.59
C ASN A 544 14.75 -14.11 7.89
N ILE A 545 14.37 -13.12 8.71
CA ILE A 545 12.96 -12.84 8.99
C ILE A 545 12.40 -12.10 7.77
N PRO A 546 11.28 -12.57 7.18
CA PRO A 546 10.62 -11.88 6.09
C PRO A 546 10.42 -10.39 6.40
N VAL A 547 10.55 -9.56 5.37
CA VAL A 547 10.24 -8.13 5.45
C VAL A 547 8.74 -7.92 5.23
N ASP A 548 8.15 -8.69 4.30
CA ASP A 548 6.72 -8.62 4.00
C ASP A 548 6.14 -9.98 3.59
N VAL A 549 4.86 -10.00 3.21
CA VAL A 549 4.11 -11.19 2.81
C VAL A 549 3.63 -11.08 1.36
N THR A 550 3.38 -12.22 0.74
CA THR A 550 2.62 -12.34 -0.51
C THR A 550 1.39 -13.20 -0.28
N PHE A 551 0.40 -13.08 -1.15
CA PHE A 551 -0.86 -13.79 -0.96
C PHE A 551 -1.10 -14.85 -2.01
N LYS A 552 -1.41 -16.06 -1.55
CA LYS A 552 -2.16 -17.04 -2.33
C LYS A 552 -3.64 -16.71 -2.17
N GLN A 553 -4.27 -16.27 -3.25
CA GLN A 553 -5.62 -15.68 -3.27
C GLN A 553 -6.39 -16.06 -4.54
N GLY A 554 -7.68 -15.75 -4.59
CA GLY A 554 -8.56 -16.01 -5.74
C GLY A 554 -9.70 -16.99 -5.46
N LYS A 555 -10.55 -17.21 -6.46
CA LYS A 555 -11.79 -18.02 -6.33
C LYS A 555 -11.53 -19.43 -5.80
N ASP A 556 -10.50 -20.11 -6.33
CA ASP A 556 -10.13 -21.47 -5.92
C ASP A 556 -9.75 -21.55 -4.43
N VAL A 557 -9.08 -20.52 -3.91
CA VAL A 557 -8.67 -20.44 -2.50
C VAL A 557 -9.90 -20.32 -1.59
N LEU A 558 -10.94 -19.64 -2.06
CA LEU A 558 -12.20 -19.41 -1.36
C LEU A 558 -13.23 -20.53 -1.59
N GLY A 559 -12.93 -21.53 -2.42
CA GLY A 559 -13.87 -22.59 -2.80
C GLY A 559 -15.04 -22.09 -3.65
N LEU A 560 -14.87 -20.98 -4.37
CA LEU A 560 -15.86 -20.41 -5.29
C LEU A 560 -15.69 -21.01 -6.69
N LYS A 561 -16.81 -21.18 -7.41
CA LYS A 561 -16.83 -21.73 -8.77
C LYS A 561 -16.72 -20.66 -9.84
#